data_AF-A0A5M3YW16-F1
#
_entry.id   AF-A0A5M3YW16-F1
#
_cell.length_a   1.000
_cell.length_b   1.000
_cell.length_c   1.000
_cell.angle_alpha   90.00
_cell.angle_beta   90.00
_cell.angle_gamma   90.00
#
_symmetry.space_group_name_H-M   'P 1'
#
loop_
_entity.id
_entity.type
_entity.pdbx_description
1 polymer ?
#
loop_
_entity_poly.entity_id
_entity_poly.type
_entity_poly.pdbx_seq_one_letter_code
_entity_poly.pdbx_strand_id
1 'polypeptide(L)'
;MRPLPRGSRLLASLRSSRRPYSSCPVDLFPSLASRSSAQHQLYQSLSTDPYVNLSIEHFLLEHAPPDSSILFLYINRPCVVIGRNQNPWLETNLQALYNDRWTDTTPTDSDVLFVRRRSGGGAVFHDEGNLNYSVISPRNTFTRNKHAEMVVQALHRIGATHARVNDRHDIVLPIDDGQPRKISGSAFKLTRHRALHHGTCLLDSPNINGLGYFLKSPARDYVKAKGVESVRSPVANVSSVFADASALFSMQGVVDSVMEEFARLYQVSQDAVRRAQRAHVGEPELYTGENWVAGAVGEGLAYGEPEIKKGLDELTSLDWKYTQTPQFTFSTYPIEDDPRERPPLPPTLPPSTRVFLRCKHGAIIESHISTSDDPAEASSQASRVHEALNGLHLHAMQQSQWDSILLDRLGTDASVVHELSNFIGKKLGCP
;
A
#
# COMPACT_ATOMS: atom_id res chain seq x y z
N MET A 1 -45.05 -77.87 -16.04
CA MET A 1 -45.58 -76.49 -15.95
C MET A 1 -44.60 -75.63 -15.15
N ARG A 2 -44.41 -74.39 -15.61
CA ARG A 2 -43.66 -73.25 -15.03
C ARG A 2 -42.14 -73.11 -15.32
N PRO A 3 -41.64 -71.86 -15.46
CA PRO A 3 -40.79 -71.43 -16.58
C PRO A 3 -39.43 -70.79 -16.20
N LEU A 4 -38.65 -70.45 -17.23
CA LEU A 4 -37.35 -69.73 -17.28
C LEU A 4 -37.21 -68.50 -16.36
N PRO A 5 -35.96 -68.12 -16.02
CA PRO A 5 -35.57 -66.71 -15.93
C PRO A 5 -34.49 -66.30 -16.96
N ARG A 6 -34.60 -65.03 -17.33
CA ARG A 6 -33.90 -64.27 -18.36
C ARG A 6 -32.40 -64.12 -18.06
N GLY A 7 -31.55 -64.36 -19.07
CA GLY A 7 -30.15 -63.94 -19.06
C GLY A 7 -30.03 -62.43 -19.31
N SER A 8 -29.40 -61.72 -18.38
CA SER A 8 -29.05 -60.31 -18.51
C SER A 8 -27.75 -60.16 -19.32
N ARG A 9 -27.79 -59.28 -20.32
CA ARG A 9 -26.60 -58.80 -21.03
C ARG A 9 -25.73 -57.99 -20.06
N LEU A 10 -24.48 -58.43 -19.87
CA LEU A 10 -23.42 -57.60 -19.29
C LEU A 10 -23.11 -56.45 -20.27
N LEU A 11 -23.63 -55.26 -19.97
CA LEU A 11 -23.10 -54.02 -20.52
C LEU A 11 -21.82 -53.70 -19.74
N ALA A 12 -20.69 -53.74 -20.45
CA ALA A 12 -19.44 -53.17 -19.99
C ALA A 12 -19.65 -51.65 -19.79
N SER A 13 -19.80 -51.25 -18.53
CA SER A 13 -19.75 -49.86 -18.12
C SER A 13 -18.32 -49.37 -18.29
N LEU A 14 -18.12 -48.56 -19.33
CA LEU A 14 -16.98 -47.67 -19.47
C LEU A 14 -16.88 -46.85 -18.17
N ARG A 15 -15.80 -47.09 -17.41
CA ARG A 15 -15.41 -46.26 -16.28
C ARG A 15 -15.24 -44.83 -16.77
N SER A 16 -16.25 -44.01 -16.52
CA SER A 16 -16.13 -42.55 -16.54
C SER A 16 -15.08 -42.16 -15.50
N SER A 17 -13.95 -41.65 -16.01
CA SER A 17 -12.89 -41.03 -15.23
C SER A 17 -13.47 -39.93 -14.35
N ARG A 18 -13.36 -40.10 -13.03
CA ARG A 18 -13.66 -39.06 -12.04
C ARG A 18 -12.89 -37.78 -12.39
N ARG A 19 -13.59 -36.64 -12.45
CA ARG A 19 -12.97 -35.31 -12.63
C ARG A 19 -11.97 -35.07 -11.47
N PRO A 20 -10.69 -34.79 -11.71
CA PRO A 20 -9.71 -34.60 -10.63
C PRO A 20 -9.73 -33.18 -10.01
N TYR A 21 -10.78 -32.40 -10.28
CA TYR A 21 -10.86 -30.98 -9.91
C TYR A 21 -12.17 -30.70 -9.17
N SER A 22 -12.06 -30.16 -7.97
CA SER A 22 -13.18 -29.73 -7.13
C SER A 22 -13.18 -28.21 -6.99
N SER A 23 -14.35 -27.59 -7.13
CA SER A 23 -14.58 -26.29 -6.50
C SER A 23 -14.54 -26.49 -4.99
N CYS A 24 -13.95 -25.53 -4.29
CA CYS A 24 -13.80 -25.51 -2.86
C CYS A 24 -14.44 -24.24 -2.32
N PRO A 25 -15.15 -24.30 -1.19
CA PRO A 25 -15.60 -23.08 -0.54
C PRO A 25 -14.39 -22.28 -0.03
N VAL A 26 -14.60 -20.97 0.10
CA VAL A 26 -13.53 -19.99 0.34
C VAL A 26 -12.87 -20.17 1.71
N ASP A 27 -13.61 -20.69 2.69
CA ASP A 27 -13.15 -21.03 4.03
C ASP A 27 -11.97 -22.03 4.03
N LEU A 28 -11.82 -22.83 2.97
CA LEU A 28 -10.67 -23.73 2.80
C LEU A 28 -9.39 -23.03 2.35
N PHE A 29 -9.42 -21.74 2.00
CA PHE A 29 -8.24 -20.99 1.52
C PHE A 29 -7.00 -21.17 2.41
N PRO A 30 -7.05 -21.02 3.76
CA PRO A 30 -5.85 -21.13 4.58
C PRO A 30 -5.18 -22.50 4.42
N SER A 31 -5.99 -23.56 4.40
CA SER A 31 -5.53 -24.94 4.21
C SER A 31 -4.97 -25.19 2.80
N LEU A 32 -5.60 -24.61 1.77
CA LEU A 32 -5.18 -24.77 0.38
C LEU A 32 -3.90 -23.98 0.07
N ALA A 33 -3.80 -22.74 0.55
CA ALA A 33 -2.63 -21.88 0.40
C ALA A 33 -1.39 -22.49 1.07
N SER A 34 -1.58 -23.15 2.23
CA SER A 34 -0.53 -23.80 3.02
C SER A 34 -0.23 -25.25 2.58
N ARG A 35 -0.99 -25.79 1.62
CA ARG A 35 -0.87 -27.20 1.22
C ARG A 35 0.49 -27.45 0.57
N SER A 36 1.23 -28.44 1.07
CA SER A 36 2.59 -28.76 0.60
C SER A 36 2.69 -29.08 -0.89
N SER A 37 1.64 -29.64 -1.50
CA SER A 37 1.60 -29.92 -2.93
C SER A 37 1.33 -28.67 -3.78
N ALA A 38 0.83 -27.56 -3.22
CA ALA A 38 0.46 -26.36 -3.95
C ALA A 38 1.69 -25.53 -4.37
N GLN A 39 2.39 -26.00 -5.40
CA GLN A 39 3.58 -25.39 -5.99
C GLN A 39 3.27 -24.09 -6.73
N HIS A 40 2.10 -24.01 -7.39
CA HIS A 40 1.70 -22.83 -8.16
C HIS A 40 0.37 -22.29 -7.68
N GLN A 41 0.30 -21.01 -7.34
CA GLN A 41 -0.93 -20.43 -6.81
C GLN A 41 -1.27 -19.12 -7.54
N LEU A 42 -2.53 -18.95 -7.94
CA LEU A 42 -3.02 -17.73 -8.59
C LEU A 42 -4.26 -17.22 -7.86
N TYR A 43 -4.18 -16.02 -7.30
CA TYR A 43 -5.27 -15.41 -6.56
C TYR A 43 -5.59 -14.03 -7.12
N GLN A 44 -6.88 -13.72 -7.17
CA GLN A 44 -7.37 -12.36 -7.37
C GLN A 44 -8.19 -11.95 -6.14
N SER A 45 -7.96 -10.74 -5.63
CA SER A 45 -8.82 -10.20 -4.58
C SER A 45 -10.08 -9.57 -5.17
N LEU A 46 -11.22 -9.85 -4.55
CA LEU A 46 -12.49 -9.14 -4.78
C LEU A 46 -12.66 -7.96 -3.82
N SER A 47 -11.84 -7.84 -2.78
CA SER A 47 -11.87 -6.69 -1.87
C SER A 47 -11.09 -5.53 -2.46
N THR A 48 -11.66 -4.34 -2.33
CA THR A 48 -10.97 -3.08 -2.62
C THR A 48 -10.27 -2.51 -1.39
N ASP A 49 -10.44 -3.09 -0.20
CA ASP A 49 -9.81 -2.60 1.03
C ASP A 49 -8.29 -2.92 1.03
N PRO A 50 -7.42 -1.89 1.05
CA PRO A 50 -5.97 -2.11 1.10
C PRO A 50 -5.51 -2.87 2.34
N TYR A 51 -6.20 -2.77 3.47
CA TYR A 51 -5.84 -3.50 4.69
C TYR A 51 -6.10 -5.00 4.54
N VAL A 52 -7.22 -5.37 3.92
CA VAL A 52 -7.56 -6.77 3.60
C VAL A 52 -6.53 -7.33 2.62
N ASN A 53 -6.27 -6.61 1.52
CA ASN A 53 -5.35 -7.06 0.48
C ASN A 53 -3.92 -7.26 1.01
N LEU A 54 -3.39 -6.31 1.79
CA LEU A 54 -2.06 -6.43 2.40
C LEU A 54 -1.98 -7.51 3.48
N SER A 55 -3.10 -7.83 4.14
CA SER A 55 -3.14 -8.91 5.14
C SER A 55 -3.17 -10.28 4.49
N ILE A 56 -3.91 -10.46 3.39
CA ILE A 56 -3.88 -11.67 2.57
C ILE A 56 -2.49 -11.87 1.95
N GLU A 57 -1.89 -10.81 1.40
CA GLU A 57 -0.51 -10.83 0.86
C GLU A 57 0.49 -11.31 1.92
N HIS A 58 0.36 -10.81 3.16
CA HIS A 58 1.23 -11.23 4.25
C HIS A 58 0.99 -12.67 4.67
N PHE A 59 -0.27 -13.10 4.76
CA PHE A 59 -0.62 -14.48 5.08
C PHE A 59 -0.01 -15.46 4.06
N LEU A 60 -0.17 -15.17 2.77
CA LEU A 60 0.42 -15.96 1.68
C LEU A 60 1.94 -15.99 1.77
N LEU A 61 2.59 -14.91 2.20
CA LEU A 61 4.04 -14.85 2.38
C LEU A 61 4.53 -15.79 3.49
N GLU A 62 3.83 -15.84 4.62
CA GLU A 62 4.25 -16.57 5.82
C GLU A 62 3.86 -18.05 5.80
N HIS A 63 2.69 -18.40 5.23
CA HIS A 63 2.11 -19.74 5.41
C HIS A 63 2.25 -20.66 4.19
N ALA A 64 2.44 -20.11 2.99
CA ALA A 64 2.55 -20.94 1.79
C ALA A 64 3.90 -21.70 1.74
N PRO A 65 3.95 -22.85 1.03
CA PRO A 65 5.16 -23.67 0.97
C PRO A 65 6.40 -22.88 0.50
N PRO A 66 7.60 -23.13 1.08
CA PRO A 66 8.82 -22.39 0.73
C PRO A 66 9.18 -22.41 -0.76
N ASP A 67 8.91 -23.53 -1.42
CA ASP A 67 9.24 -23.76 -2.83
C ASP A 67 8.10 -23.33 -3.80
N SER A 68 6.98 -22.80 -3.27
CA SER A 68 5.85 -22.39 -4.11
C SER A 68 6.05 -21.02 -4.77
N SER A 69 5.41 -20.84 -5.92
CA SER A 69 5.31 -19.59 -6.66
C SER A 69 3.86 -19.13 -6.69
N ILE A 70 3.62 -17.89 -6.27
CA ILE A 70 2.29 -17.33 -6.07
C ILE A 70 2.17 -16.02 -6.84
N LEU A 71 1.10 -15.86 -7.59
CA LEU A 71 0.64 -14.58 -8.12
C LEU A 71 -0.61 -14.16 -7.34
N PHE A 72 -0.59 -12.97 -6.75
CA PHE A 72 -1.75 -12.35 -6.13
C PHE A 72 -1.99 -10.98 -6.77
N LEU A 73 -3.17 -10.78 -7.34
CA LEU A 73 -3.59 -9.55 -8.01
C LEU A 73 -4.71 -8.87 -7.22
N TYR A 74 -4.63 -7.55 -7.06
CA TYR A 74 -5.66 -6.78 -6.37
C TYR A 74 -5.70 -5.33 -6.83
N ILE A 75 -6.87 -4.71 -6.70
CA ILE A 75 -7.10 -3.29 -6.93
C ILE A 75 -7.60 -2.72 -5.60
N ASN A 76 -7.10 -1.55 -5.21
CA ASN A 76 -7.52 -0.91 -3.97
C ASN A 76 -8.40 0.30 -4.30
N ARG A 77 -9.36 0.59 -3.42
CA ARG A 77 -10.02 1.90 -3.34
C ARG A 77 -9.00 3.03 -3.11
N PRO A 78 -9.37 4.30 -3.26
CA PRO A 78 -8.47 5.43 -3.06
C PRO A 78 -7.69 5.33 -1.74
N CYS A 79 -6.36 5.26 -1.84
CA CYS A 79 -5.49 5.22 -0.67
C CYS A 79 -4.06 5.66 -0.99
N VAL A 80 -3.35 6.16 0.02
CA VAL A 80 -1.91 6.37 0.00
C VAL A 80 -1.23 5.27 0.78
N VAL A 81 -0.34 4.53 0.14
CA VAL A 81 0.45 3.45 0.74
C VAL A 81 1.91 3.88 0.89
N ILE A 82 2.36 4.05 2.13
CA ILE A 82 3.77 4.36 2.45
C ILE A 82 4.56 3.10 2.81
N GLY A 83 5.87 3.15 2.57
CA GLY A 83 6.79 2.07 2.91
C GLY A 83 7.02 1.94 4.43
N ARG A 84 7.49 0.76 4.85
CA ARG A 84 7.72 0.39 6.26
C ARG A 84 8.45 1.44 7.08
N ASN A 85 9.53 2.01 6.52
CA ASN A 85 10.46 2.91 7.20
C ASN A 85 10.35 4.37 6.72
N GLN A 86 9.20 4.76 6.17
CA GLN A 86 8.95 6.14 5.74
C GLN A 86 8.34 6.99 6.85
N ASN A 87 8.50 8.31 6.72
CA ASN A 87 7.89 9.29 7.60
C ASN A 87 6.60 9.85 6.96
N PRO A 88 5.41 9.64 7.56
CA PRO A 88 4.15 10.10 6.98
C PRO A 88 4.06 11.63 6.89
N TRP A 89 4.61 12.36 7.87
CA TRP A 89 4.66 13.82 7.87
C TRP A 89 5.60 14.39 6.83
N LEU A 90 6.55 13.62 6.29
CA LEU A 90 7.43 14.05 5.20
C LEU A 90 6.86 13.69 3.82
N GLU A 91 6.19 12.54 3.73
CA GLU A 91 5.83 11.90 2.46
C GLU A 91 4.39 12.21 2.01
N THR A 92 3.50 12.57 2.93
CA THR A 92 2.06 12.64 2.64
C THR A 92 1.43 13.94 3.12
N ASN A 93 0.36 14.35 2.45
CA ASN A 93 -0.54 15.39 2.94
C ASN A 93 -1.60 14.77 3.84
N LEU A 94 -1.28 14.59 5.13
CA LEU A 94 -2.16 13.92 6.09
C LEU A 94 -3.52 14.62 6.29
N GLN A 95 -3.66 15.91 5.96
CA GLN A 95 -4.96 16.60 6.01
C GLN A 95 -5.89 16.21 4.86
N ALA A 96 -5.32 15.79 3.73
CA ALA A 96 -6.08 15.35 2.56
C ALA A 96 -6.51 13.89 2.64
N LEU A 97 -6.04 13.15 3.64
CA LEU A 97 -6.35 11.73 3.82
C LEU A 97 -7.45 11.55 4.87
N TYR A 98 -8.15 10.42 4.75
CA TYR A 98 -9.12 9.99 5.75
C TYR A 98 -8.49 9.90 7.12
N ASN A 99 -9.23 10.36 8.12
CA ASN A 99 -8.66 10.72 9.38
C ASN A 99 -9.11 9.81 10.53
N ASP A 100 -8.68 8.57 10.44
CA ASP A 100 -8.93 7.51 11.42
C ASP A 100 -8.27 7.72 12.80
N ARG A 101 -7.64 8.87 13.02
CA ARG A 101 -7.09 9.29 14.33
C ARG A 101 -8.16 9.88 15.25
N TRP A 102 -9.26 10.41 14.69
CA TRP A 102 -10.21 11.23 15.45
C TRP A 102 -11.67 11.02 15.06
N THR A 103 -11.96 10.35 13.96
CA THR A 103 -13.33 10.05 13.54
C THR A 103 -13.71 8.63 13.95
N ASP A 104 -14.78 8.47 14.73
CA ASP A 104 -15.43 7.17 14.98
C ASP A 104 -16.30 6.72 13.80
N THR A 105 -16.26 7.43 12.67
CA THR A 105 -16.99 7.06 11.47
C THR A 105 -16.27 5.93 10.75
N THR A 106 -17.02 5.19 9.95
CA THR A 106 -16.42 4.26 8.98
C THR A 106 -16.09 5.05 7.70
N PRO A 107 -14.91 4.84 7.10
CA PRO A 107 -14.56 5.52 5.85
C PRO A 107 -15.47 5.09 4.71
N THR A 108 -15.96 6.06 3.94
CA THR A 108 -16.75 5.88 2.71
C THR A 108 -15.84 5.56 1.52
N ASP A 109 -16.39 5.09 0.40
CA ASP A 109 -15.58 4.76 -0.79
C ASP A 109 -14.85 5.97 -1.40
N SER A 110 -15.35 7.19 -1.19
CA SER A 110 -14.69 8.43 -1.62
C SER A 110 -13.51 8.83 -0.75
N ASP A 111 -13.39 8.27 0.45
CA ASP A 111 -12.34 8.63 1.40
C ASP A 111 -10.99 8.00 1.01
N VAL A 112 -9.94 8.82 0.98
CA VAL A 112 -8.57 8.37 0.66
C VAL A 112 -7.87 7.85 1.90
N LEU A 113 -7.71 6.54 2.02
CA LEU A 113 -7.12 5.92 3.22
C LEU A 113 -5.60 6.16 3.33
N PHE A 114 -5.08 6.21 4.57
CA PHE A 114 -3.65 6.22 4.84
C PHE A 114 -3.17 4.85 5.32
N VAL A 115 -2.25 4.23 4.58
CA VAL A 115 -1.82 2.85 4.81
C VAL A 115 -0.30 2.75 4.89
N ARG A 116 0.22 1.97 5.85
CA ARG A 116 1.65 1.59 5.91
C ARG A 116 1.82 0.12 5.58
N ARG A 117 2.61 -0.20 4.56
CA ARG A 117 2.91 -1.60 4.18
C ARG A 117 4.11 -2.18 4.92
N ARG A 118 4.23 -3.51 4.91
CA ARG A 118 5.33 -4.26 5.54
C ARG A 118 6.64 -4.26 4.75
N SER A 119 6.60 -3.94 3.45
CA SER A 119 7.76 -3.84 2.57
C SER A 119 8.39 -2.44 2.59
N GLY A 120 9.61 -2.32 2.06
CA GLY A 120 10.30 -1.02 1.91
C GLY A 120 9.79 -0.20 0.71
N GLY A 121 10.52 0.85 0.33
CA GLY A 121 10.24 1.69 -0.83
C GLY A 121 9.50 3.00 -0.50
N GLY A 122 9.09 3.72 -1.54
CA GLY A 122 8.45 5.04 -1.46
C GLY A 122 6.94 5.01 -1.25
N ALA A 123 6.34 6.20 -1.16
CA ALA A 123 4.91 6.43 -1.04
C ALA A 123 4.27 6.41 -2.42
N VAL A 124 3.12 5.73 -2.55
CA VAL A 124 2.35 5.62 -3.78
C VAL A 124 0.87 5.84 -3.48
N PHE A 125 0.13 6.27 -4.49
CA PHE A 125 -1.32 6.39 -4.44
C PHE A 125 -1.94 5.26 -5.27
N HIS A 126 -2.99 4.65 -4.76
CA HIS A 126 -3.80 3.65 -5.46
C HIS A 126 -5.23 4.15 -5.60
N ASP A 127 -5.89 3.73 -6.67
CA ASP A 127 -7.32 3.80 -6.89
C ASP A 127 -7.73 2.65 -7.82
N GLU A 128 -8.98 2.67 -8.28
CA GLU A 128 -9.58 1.65 -9.13
C GLU A 128 -8.85 1.46 -10.46
N GLY A 129 -8.11 2.48 -10.94
CA GLY A 129 -7.33 2.41 -12.17
C GLY A 129 -5.91 1.91 -11.98
N ASN A 130 -5.53 1.52 -10.76
CA ASN A 130 -4.20 1.01 -10.42
C ASN A 130 -4.24 -0.48 -10.04
N LEU A 131 -3.70 -1.33 -10.92
CA LEU A 131 -3.53 -2.76 -10.65
C LEU A 131 -2.30 -2.99 -9.76
N ASN A 132 -2.48 -3.72 -8.66
CA ASN A 132 -1.36 -4.21 -7.86
C ASN A 132 -1.12 -5.68 -8.17
N TYR A 133 0.15 -6.03 -8.37
CA TYR A 133 0.59 -7.40 -8.54
C TYR A 133 1.56 -7.76 -7.42
N SER A 134 1.45 -8.97 -6.90
CA SER A 134 2.33 -9.53 -5.88
C SER A 134 2.77 -10.90 -6.32
N VAL A 135 4.07 -11.06 -6.55
CA VAL A 135 4.67 -12.35 -6.84
C VAL A 135 5.51 -12.79 -5.66
N ILE A 136 5.13 -13.93 -5.08
CA ILE A 136 5.87 -14.57 -3.99
C ILE A 136 6.55 -15.81 -4.54
N SER A 137 7.85 -15.93 -4.29
CA SER A 137 8.67 -17.00 -4.86
C SER A 137 9.80 -17.43 -3.93
N PRO A 138 10.46 -18.57 -4.19
CA PRO A 138 11.62 -19.00 -3.42
C PRO A 138 12.74 -17.96 -3.50
N ARG A 139 13.35 -17.63 -2.36
CA ARG A 139 14.34 -16.54 -2.24
C ARG A 139 15.55 -16.72 -3.17
N ASN A 140 15.97 -17.96 -3.40
CA ASN A 140 17.11 -18.28 -4.27
C ASN A 140 16.86 -18.01 -5.76
N THR A 141 15.60 -18.00 -6.21
CA THR A 141 15.24 -17.76 -7.62
C THR A 141 14.79 -16.32 -7.88
N PHE A 142 14.80 -15.48 -6.85
CA PHE A 142 14.31 -14.11 -6.91
C PHE A 142 15.39 -13.15 -7.42
N THR A 143 15.01 -12.31 -8.38
CA THR A 143 15.76 -11.12 -8.77
C THR A 143 14.80 -9.93 -8.89
N ARG A 144 15.29 -8.71 -8.65
CA ARG A 144 14.43 -7.51 -8.63
C ARG A 144 13.72 -7.26 -9.97
N ASN A 145 14.36 -7.57 -11.09
CA ASN A 145 13.77 -7.38 -12.41
C ASN A 145 12.83 -8.51 -12.84
N LYS A 146 12.96 -9.72 -12.27
CA LYS A 146 12.27 -10.93 -12.78
C LYS A 146 10.78 -10.73 -13.03
N HIS A 147 10.05 -10.22 -12.05
CA HIS A 147 8.59 -10.04 -12.19
C HIS A 147 8.20 -8.69 -12.78
N ALA A 148 9.08 -7.68 -12.73
CA ALA A 148 8.84 -6.44 -13.46
C ALA A 148 8.90 -6.69 -14.97
N GLU A 149 9.88 -7.49 -15.42
CA GLU A 149 9.98 -7.95 -16.81
C GLU A 149 8.79 -8.83 -17.21
N MET A 150 8.32 -9.71 -16.31
CA MET A 150 7.08 -10.47 -16.52
C MET A 150 5.88 -9.55 -16.81
N VAL A 151 5.73 -8.45 -16.05
CA VAL A 151 4.67 -7.46 -16.30
C VAL A 151 4.91 -6.69 -17.60
N VAL A 152 6.17 -6.33 -17.93
CA VAL A 152 6.50 -5.71 -19.23
C VAL A 152 6.07 -6.59 -20.40
N GLN A 153 6.34 -7.90 -20.34
CA GLN A 153 5.91 -8.84 -21.38
C GLN A 153 4.38 -8.91 -21.50
N ALA A 154 3.65 -8.80 -20.38
CA ALA A 154 2.19 -8.74 -20.40
C ALA A 154 1.71 -7.44 -21.08
N LEU A 155 2.33 -6.31 -20.76
CA LEU A 155 2.03 -5.01 -21.37
C LEU A 155 2.33 -4.99 -22.88
N HIS A 156 3.37 -5.70 -23.34
CA HIS A 156 3.66 -5.81 -24.77
C HIS A 156 2.55 -6.53 -25.52
N ARG A 157 1.94 -7.57 -24.95
CA ARG A 157 0.86 -8.34 -25.59
C ARG A 157 -0.42 -7.55 -25.78
N ILE A 158 -0.70 -6.61 -24.89
CA ILE A 158 -1.88 -5.75 -25.00
C ILE A 158 -1.65 -4.54 -25.92
N GLY A 159 -0.42 -4.29 -26.36
CA GLY A 159 -0.08 -3.22 -27.31
C GLY A 159 0.88 -2.15 -26.78
N ALA A 160 1.22 -2.14 -25.49
CA ALA A 160 2.18 -1.19 -24.91
C ALA A 160 3.64 -1.66 -25.11
N THR A 161 4.03 -1.87 -26.37
CA THR A 161 5.29 -2.54 -26.80
C THR A 161 6.58 -1.82 -26.41
N HIS A 162 6.51 -0.54 -26.01
CA HIS A 162 7.65 0.26 -25.58
C HIS A 162 7.86 0.29 -24.06
N ALA A 163 7.03 -0.42 -23.29
CA ALA A 163 7.23 -0.57 -21.85
C ALA A 163 8.58 -1.29 -21.58
N ARG A 164 9.32 -0.83 -20.57
CA ARG A 164 10.60 -1.45 -20.17
C ARG A 164 10.91 -1.22 -18.70
N VAL A 165 11.72 -2.09 -18.11
CA VAL A 165 12.28 -1.89 -16.77
C VAL A 165 13.46 -0.91 -16.86
N ASN A 166 13.55 0.03 -15.91
CA ASN A 166 14.70 0.94 -15.78
C ASN A 166 15.71 0.45 -14.73
N ASP A 167 16.82 1.16 -14.56
CA ASP A 167 17.89 0.79 -13.62
C ASP A 167 17.45 0.79 -12.14
N ARG A 168 16.32 1.45 -11.83
CA ARG A 168 15.72 1.49 -10.50
C ARG A 168 14.65 0.42 -10.29
N HIS A 169 14.49 -0.49 -11.25
CA HIS A 169 13.48 -1.55 -11.25
C HIS A 169 12.03 -1.02 -11.35
N ASP A 170 11.85 0.23 -11.81
CA ASP A 170 10.52 0.75 -12.18
C ASP A 170 10.18 0.31 -13.62
N ILE A 171 8.89 0.16 -13.94
CA ILE A 171 8.45 0.05 -15.35
C ILE A 171 8.13 1.45 -15.85
N VAL A 172 8.76 1.81 -16.98
CA VAL A 172 8.56 3.08 -17.67
C VAL A 172 7.99 2.85 -19.07
N LEU A 173 7.21 3.81 -19.53
CA LEU A 173 6.59 3.83 -20.85
C LEU A 173 6.85 5.20 -21.48
N PRO A 174 7.48 5.26 -22.67
CA PRO A 174 7.52 6.49 -23.46
C PRO A 174 6.10 6.89 -23.86
N ILE A 175 5.74 8.15 -23.64
CA ILE A 175 4.50 8.77 -24.12
C ILE A 175 4.84 9.70 -25.30
N ASP A 176 3.85 10.33 -25.94
CA ASP A 176 3.98 11.13 -27.17
C ASP A 176 5.11 12.18 -27.18
N ASP A 177 5.56 12.64 -26.00
CA ASP A 177 6.70 13.53 -25.83
C ASP A 177 8.08 12.84 -25.94
N GLY A 178 8.10 11.52 -26.20
CA GLY A 178 9.27 10.66 -26.25
C GLY A 178 9.94 10.41 -24.89
N GLN A 179 9.46 11.04 -23.81
CA GLN A 179 10.07 10.93 -22.49
C GLN A 179 9.47 9.74 -21.72
N PRO A 180 10.31 8.88 -21.12
CA PRO A 180 9.83 7.74 -20.36
C PRO A 180 9.14 8.22 -19.07
N ARG A 181 7.86 7.91 -18.93
CA ARG A 181 7.08 8.14 -17.72
C ARG A 181 6.92 6.85 -16.94
N LYS A 182 6.95 6.94 -15.61
CA LYS A 182 6.79 5.78 -14.74
C LYS A 182 5.34 5.32 -14.74
N ILE A 183 5.12 4.04 -15.03
CA ILE A 183 3.80 3.40 -14.99
C ILE A 183 3.69 2.35 -13.89
N SER A 184 4.82 1.84 -13.38
CA SER A 184 4.86 0.85 -12.29
C SER A 184 5.99 1.16 -11.32
N GLY A 185 5.72 1.08 -10.03
CA GLY A 185 6.73 1.08 -8.98
C GLY A 185 6.78 -0.26 -8.26
N SER A 186 7.99 -0.71 -7.92
CA SER A 186 8.22 -1.97 -7.22
C SER A 186 8.67 -1.78 -5.78
N ALA A 187 8.28 -2.71 -4.92
CA ALA A 187 8.78 -2.86 -3.57
C ALA A 187 8.98 -4.36 -3.23
N PHE A 188 9.84 -4.63 -2.26
CA PHE A 188 10.29 -5.98 -1.97
C PHE A 188 10.29 -6.27 -0.47
N LYS A 189 10.03 -7.52 -0.09
CA LYS A 189 10.21 -8.06 1.26
C LYS A 189 10.82 -9.46 1.16
N LEU A 190 11.97 -9.65 1.81
CA LEU A 190 12.67 -10.94 1.85
C LEU A 190 12.50 -11.55 3.24
N THR A 191 12.10 -12.82 3.29
CA THR A 191 12.12 -13.63 4.52
C THR A 191 13.29 -14.61 4.45
N ARG A 192 13.38 -15.57 5.39
CA ARG A 192 14.44 -16.58 5.37
C ARG A 192 14.43 -17.41 4.10
N HIS A 193 13.25 -17.86 3.67
CA HIS A 193 13.09 -18.80 2.55
C HIS A 193 12.40 -18.20 1.33
N ARG A 194 11.68 -17.10 1.48
CA ARG A 194 10.81 -16.56 0.43
C ARG A 194 11.11 -15.10 0.13
N ALA A 195 10.74 -14.67 -1.07
CA ALA A 195 10.81 -13.30 -1.53
C ALA A 195 9.44 -12.88 -2.05
N LEU A 196 8.95 -11.75 -1.55
CA LEU A 196 7.80 -11.03 -2.07
C LEU A 196 8.31 -9.86 -2.91
N HIS A 197 7.84 -9.81 -4.15
CA HIS A 197 7.90 -8.62 -4.99
C HIS A 197 6.49 -8.20 -5.30
N HIS A 198 6.12 -7.02 -4.84
CA HIS A 198 4.88 -6.40 -5.26
C HIS A 198 5.12 -5.08 -5.97
N GLY A 199 4.24 -4.74 -6.88
CA GLY A 199 4.31 -3.49 -7.60
C GLY A 199 2.94 -3.00 -7.99
N THR A 200 2.90 -1.72 -8.30
CA THR A 200 1.72 -1.04 -8.83
C THR A 200 1.78 -1.03 -10.35
N CYS A 201 0.67 -0.85 -11.05
CA CYS A 201 0.65 -0.60 -12.48
C CYS A 201 -0.51 0.37 -12.75
N LEU A 202 -0.17 1.61 -13.09
CA LEU A 202 -1.12 2.67 -13.44
C LEU A 202 -1.73 2.33 -14.80
N LEU A 203 -2.89 1.66 -14.77
CA LEU A 203 -3.57 1.23 -15.98
C LEU A 203 -4.41 2.38 -16.54
N ASP A 204 -5.32 2.90 -15.74
CA ASP A 204 -6.24 3.97 -16.14
C ASP A 204 -6.77 4.75 -14.92
N SER A 205 -5.87 5.28 -14.08
CA SER A 205 -6.25 6.04 -12.90
C SER A 205 -6.87 7.39 -13.30
N PRO A 206 -8.09 7.72 -12.84
CA PRO A 206 -8.70 9.04 -13.06
C PRO A 206 -8.00 10.14 -12.24
N ASN A 207 -7.30 9.78 -11.17
CA ASN A 207 -6.66 10.71 -10.24
C ASN A 207 -5.20 11.04 -10.61
N ILE A 208 -4.69 10.58 -11.76
CA ILE A 208 -3.27 10.69 -12.12
C ILE A 208 -2.71 12.13 -12.07
N ASN A 209 -3.54 13.12 -12.41
CA ASN A 209 -3.15 14.54 -12.35
C ASN A 209 -3.21 15.13 -10.93
N GLY A 210 -3.96 14.49 -10.03
CA GLY A 210 -4.18 14.90 -8.65
C GLY A 210 -3.28 14.22 -7.61
N LEU A 211 -2.52 13.19 -7.98
CA LEU A 211 -1.69 12.39 -7.04
C LEU A 211 -0.76 13.26 -6.18
N GLY A 212 -0.26 14.36 -6.76
CA GLY A 212 0.62 15.30 -6.06
C GLY A 212 -0.04 15.96 -4.85
N TYR A 213 -1.37 16.12 -4.82
CA TYR A 213 -2.08 16.69 -3.67
C TYR A 213 -1.97 15.81 -2.42
N PHE A 214 -2.03 14.49 -2.60
CA PHE A 214 -1.94 13.51 -1.51
C PHE A 214 -0.48 13.17 -1.12
N LEU A 215 0.45 13.24 -2.07
CA LEU A 215 1.86 12.83 -1.92
C LEU A 215 2.83 14.01 -1.67
N LYS A 216 2.32 15.24 -1.52
CA LYS A 216 3.14 16.42 -1.17
C LYS A 216 2.79 16.88 0.24
N SER A 217 3.64 16.53 1.20
CA SER A 217 3.50 17.02 2.57
C SER A 217 3.60 18.56 2.65
N PRO A 218 2.65 19.23 3.32
CA PRO A 218 2.75 20.64 3.69
C PRO A 218 3.92 20.98 4.63
N ALA A 219 4.42 19.97 5.36
CA ALA A 219 5.53 20.09 6.31
C ALA A 219 6.91 19.74 5.70
N ARG A 220 6.99 19.34 4.42
CA ARG A 220 8.24 18.88 3.80
C ARG A 220 9.42 19.83 4.00
N ASP A 221 9.19 21.13 3.86
CA ASP A 221 10.24 22.15 3.98
C ASP A 221 10.67 22.43 5.42
N TYR A 222 9.92 21.90 6.41
CA TYR A 222 10.17 22.05 7.84
C TYR A 222 10.72 20.76 8.47
N VAL A 223 10.63 19.63 7.76
CA VAL A 223 10.97 18.31 8.30
C VAL A 223 12.34 17.84 7.80
N LYS A 224 13.15 17.34 8.74
CA LYS A 224 14.33 16.53 8.47
C LYS A 224 14.13 15.16 9.10
N ALA A 225 13.97 14.12 8.28
CA ALA A 225 13.72 12.76 8.76
C ALA A 225 14.89 11.83 8.48
N LYS A 226 15.09 10.86 9.37
CA LYS A 226 15.77 9.60 9.04
C LYS A 226 14.77 8.70 8.31
N GLY A 227 15.25 7.77 7.50
CA GLY A 227 14.41 6.78 6.82
C GLY A 227 14.49 6.85 5.30
N VAL A 228 13.54 6.21 4.63
CA VAL A 228 13.48 6.12 3.17
C VAL A 228 12.62 7.26 2.61
N GLU A 229 13.21 8.17 1.86
CA GLU A 229 12.47 9.19 1.12
C GLU A 229 11.96 8.64 -0.22
N SER A 230 10.81 9.14 -0.68
CA SER A 230 10.30 8.78 -2.01
C SER A 230 11.10 9.46 -3.13
N VAL A 231 11.38 8.70 -4.18
CA VAL A 231 11.96 9.25 -5.42
C VAL A 231 10.83 9.67 -6.35
N ARG A 232 10.64 10.98 -6.51
CA ARG A 232 9.62 11.53 -7.40
C ARG A 232 9.96 11.24 -8.86
N SER A 233 8.96 10.88 -9.66
CA SER A 233 9.10 10.67 -11.10
C SER A 233 7.81 11.08 -11.79
N PRO A 234 7.86 11.66 -13.01
CA PRO A 234 6.68 11.83 -13.84
C PRO A 234 6.01 10.46 -14.09
N VAL A 235 4.68 10.43 -14.03
CA VAL A 235 3.89 9.22 -14.20
C VAL A 235 2.95 9.32 -15.40
N ALA A 236 2.51 8.18 -15.91
CA ALA A 236 1.50 8.06 -16.97
C ALA A 236 0.61 6.84 -16.72
N ASN A 237 -0.56 6.83 -17.35
CA ASN A 237 -1.39 5.63 -17.46
C ASN A 237 -0.95 4.81 -18.66
N VAL A 238 -1.10 3.49 -18.57
CA VAL A 238 -0.93 2.59 -19.71
C VAL A 238 -2.00 2.89 -20.77
N SER A 239 -3.23 3.23 -20.38
CA SER A 239 -4.32 3.60 -21.30
C SER A 239 -3.97 4.73 -22.26
N SER A 240 -3.02 5.62 -21.90
CA SER A 240 -2.63 6.77 -22.72
C SER A 240 -2.08 6.38 -24.10
N VAL A 241 -1.42 5.23 -24.25
CA VAL A 241 -0.91 4.79 -25.57
C VAL A 241 -2.00 4.23 -26.49
N PHE A 242 -3.22 4.06 -25.96
CA PHE A 242 -4.37 3.53 -26.68
C PHE A 242 -5.37 4.62 -27.08
N ALA A 243 -5.13 5.89 -26.74
CA ALA A 243 -6.05 6.99 -27.04
C ALA A 243 -6.36 7.12 -28.54
N ASP A 244 -5.35 6.90 -29.39
CA ASP A 244 -5.46 6.94 -30.85
C ASP A 244 -5.51 5.53 -31.49
N ALA A 245 -5.50 4.47 -30.68
CA ALA A 245 -5.51 3.10 -31.18
C ALA A 245 -6.93 2.65 -31.57
N SER A 246 -7.04 1.83 -32.62
CA SER A 246 -8.33 1.23 -33.01
C SER A 246 -8.84 0.19 -32.01
N ALA A 247 -7.98 -0.30 -31.10
CA ALA A 247 -8.33 -1.28 -30.09
C ALA A 247 -8.64 -0.59 -28.75
N LEU A 248 -9.75 -0.98 -28.12
CA LEU A 248 -10.13 -0.48 -26.80
C LEU A 248 -9.20 -1.03 -25.71
N PHE A 249 -8.69 -0.14 -24.85
CA PHE A 249 -7.95 -0.54 -23.65
C PHE A 249 -8.87 -1.28 -22.67
N SER A 250 -8.40 -2.41 -22.15
CA SER A 250 -9.12 -3.21 -21.17
C SER A 250 -8.20 -3.58 -20.02
N MET A 251 -8.55 -3.11 -18.81
CA MET A 251 -7.85 -3.50 -17.58
C MET A 251 -7.89 -5.02 -17.34
N GLN A 252 -9.03 -5.66 -17.63
CA GLN A 252 -9.15 -7.12 -17.52
C GLN A 252 -8.21 -7.82 -18.50
N GLY A 253 -8.03 -7.28 -19.71
CA GLY A 253 -7.04 -7.81 -20.66
C GLY A 253 -5.61 -7.75 -20.13
N VAL A 254 -5.27 -6.72 -19.34
CA VAL A 254 -3.97 -6.63 -18.66
C VAL A 254 -3.85 -7.69 -17.57
N VAL A 255 -4.88 -7.84 -16.73
CA VAL A 255 -4.93 -8.87 -15.67
C VAL A 255 -4.74 -10.26 -16.25
N ASP A 256 -5.49 -10.60 -17.30
CA ASP A 256 -5.41 -11.90 -17.97
C ASP A 256 -4.01 -12.11 -18.56
N SER A 257 -3.44 -11.09 -19.20
CA SER A 257 -2.09 -11.18 -19.76
C SER A 257 -1.02 -11.37 -18.68
N VAL A 258 -1.15 -10.75 -17.51
CA VAL A 258 -0.21 -10.94 -16.39
C VAL A 258 -0.29 -12.39 -15.85
N MET A 259 -1.50 -12.95 -15.75
CA MET A 259 -1.68 -14.36 -15.36
C MET A 259 -1.01 -15.32 -16.37
N GLU A 260 -1.15 -15.05 -17.68
CA GLU A 260 -0.51 -15.85 -18.73
C GLU A 260 1.03 -15.76 -18.73
N GLU A 261 1.58 -14.56 -18.48
CA GLU A 261 3.02 -14.37 -18.33
C GLU A 261 3.57 -15.10 -17.09
N PHE A 262 2.86 -15.02 -15.98
CA PHE A 262 3.21 -15.78 -14.77
C PHE A 262 3.18 -17.28 -15.04
N ALA A 263 2.15 -17.77 -15.73
CA ALA A 263 2.03 -19.17 -16.09
C ALA A 263 3.17 -19.65 -16.98
N ARG A 264 3.63 -18.82 -17.93
CA ARG A 264 4.79 -19.14 -18.75
C ARG A 264 6.09 -19.14 -17.97
N LEU A 265 6.28 -18.14 -17.10
CA LEU A 265 7.49 -17.98 -16.30
C LEU A 265 7.69 -19.16 -15.32
N TYR A 266 6.60 -19.68 -14.77
CA TYR A 266 6.61 -20.74 -13.76
C TYR A 266 6.09 -22.10 -14.24
N GLN A 267 5.79 -22.22 -15.54
CA GLN A 267 5.24 -23.44 -16.17
C GLN A 267 3.96 -23.94 -15.49
N VAL A 268 3.09 -23.01 -15.11
CA VAL A 268 1.83 -23.33 -14.43
C VAL A 268 0.85 -23.99 -15.39
N SER A 269 0.03 -24.90 -14.87
CA SER A 269 -1.06 -25.53 -15.63
C SER A 269 -2.00 -24.49 -16.23
N GLN A 270 -2.28 -24.62 -17.52
CA GLN A 270 -3.26 -23.81 -18.25
C GLN A 270 -4.67 -23.94 -17.67
N ASP A 271 -4.98 -25.04 -16.97
CA ASP A 271 -6.26 -25.14 -16.27
C ASP A 271 -6.34 -24.18 -15.08
N ALA A 272 -5.25 -24.01 -14.33
CA ALA A 272 -5.17 -23.07 -13.22
C ALA A 272 -5.40 -21.63 -13.69
N VAL A 273 -4.81 -21.25 -14.83
CA VAL A 273 -4.96 -19.92 -15.44
C VAL A 273 -6.41 -19.67 -15.84
N ARG A 274 -7.04 -20.60 -16.57
CA ARG A 274 -8.46 -20.48 -16.95
C ARG A 274 -9.39 -20.38 -15.76
N ARG A 275 -9.07 -21.03 -14.63
CA ARG A 275 -9.84 -20.93 -13.39
C ARG A 275 -9.64 -19.59 -12.70
N ALA A 276 -8.39 -19.12 -12.62
CA ALA A 276 -8.06 -17.80 -12.07
C ALA A 276 -8.75 -16.68 -12.86
N GLN A 277 -8.69 -16.73 -14.19
CA GLN A 277 -9.36 -15.76 -15.07
C GLN A 277 -10.89 -15.78 -14.91
N ARG A 278 -11.51 -16.93 -14.62
CA ARG A 278 -12.97 -16.98 -14.39
C ARG A 278 -13.40 -16.50 -13.01
N ALA A 279 -12.51 -16.53 -12.03
CA ALA A 279 -12.83 -16.19 -10.65
C ALA A 279 -13.16 -14.70 -10.45
N HIS A 280 -12.93 -13.84 -11.45
CA HIS A 280 -13.39 -12.45 -11.44
C HIS A 280 -14.92 -12.32 -11.67
N VAL A 281 -15.61 -13.37 -12.12
CA VAL A 281 -17.03 -13.35 -12.52
C VAL A 281 -17.92 -13.81 -11.36
N GLY A 282 -18.09 -12.95 -10.36
CA GLY A 282 -19.26 -12.93 -9.47
C GLY A 282 -19.38 -14.02 -8.39
N GLU A 283 -18.56 -15.07 -8.37
CA GLU A 283 -18.56 -16.06 -7.29
C GLU A 283 -17.14 -16.29 -6.77
N PRO A 284 -16.87 -16.06 -5.46
CA PRO A 284 -15.58 -16.37 -4.87
C PRO A 284 -15.46 -17.89 -4.76
N GLU A 285 -14.93 -18.51 -5.80
CA GLU A 285 -14.63 -19.94 -5.80
C GLU A 285 -13.12 -20.15 -5.81
N LEU A 286 -12.70 -21.16 -5.04
CA LEU A 286 -11.36 -21.69 -5.11
C LEU A 286 -11.37 -23.00 -5.88
N TYR A 287 -10.38 -23.18 -6.73
CA TYR A 287 -10.15 -24.38 -7.49
C TYR A 287 -8.78 -24.93 -7.14
N THR A 288 -8.69 -26.25 -7.16
CA THR A 288 -7.44 -26.95 -6.88
C THR A 288 -7.20 -28.04 -7.90
N GLY A 289 -5.95 -28.17 -8.31
CA GLY A 289 -5.42 -29.36 -8.98
C GLY A 289 -4.43 -30.10 -8.08
N GLU A 290 -3.64 -31.00 -8.68
CA GLU A 290 -2.62 -31.79 -7.98
C GLU A 290 -1.53 -30.90 -7.34
N ASN A 291 -1.02 -29.95 -8.13
CA ASN A 291 0.10 -29.08 -7.73
C ASN A 291 -0.23 -27.57 -7.76
N TRP A 292 -1.49 -27.20 -7.93
CA TRP A 292 -1.89 -25.79 -8.04
C TRP A 292 -3.19 -25.46 -7.30
N VAL A 293 -3.34 -24.17 -6.97
CA VAL A 293 -4.55 -23.56 -6.41
C VAL A 293 -4.83 -22.27 -7.18
N ALA A 294 -6.07 -22.03 -7.57
CA ALA A 294 -6.44 -20.82 -8.28
C ALA A 294 -7.85 -20.34 -7.89
N GLY A 295 -8.05 -19.05 -7.77
CA GLY A 295 -9.40 -18.52 -7.52
C GLY A 295 -9.42 -17.09 -6.96
N ALA A 296 -10.57 -16.74 -6.39
CA ALA A 296 -10.80 -15.43 -5.82
C ALA A 296 -10.85 -15.46 -4.29
N VAL A 297 -10.32 -14.41 -3.67
CA VAL A 297 -10.29 -14.20 -2.21
C VAL A 297 -10.83 -12.81 -1.88
N GLY A 298 -11.19 -12.53 -0.64
CA GLY A 298 -11.75 -11.22 -0.29
C GLY A 298 -12.11 -11.08 1.19
N GLU A 299 -13.02 -10.16 1.49
CA GLU A 299 -13.33 -9.74 2.87
C GLU A 299 -13.91 -10.85 3.74
N GLY A 300 -14.90 -11.58 3.23
CA GLY A 300 -15.56 -12.64 4.00
C GLY A 300 -14.58 -13.70 4.52
N LEU A 301 -13.52 -13.98 3.74
CA LEU A 301 -12.39 -14.80 4.18
C LEU A 301 -11.56 -14.09 5.25
N ALA A 302 -11.13 -12.86 4.96
CA ALA A 302 -10.13 -12.16 5.76
C ALA A 302 -10.57 -11.94 7.20
N TYR A 303 -11.87 -11.73 7.44
CA TYR A 303 -12.44 -11.61 8.78
C TYR A 303 -12.63 -12.96 9.49
N GLY A 304 -12.76 -14.06 8.74
CA GLY A 304 -12.96 -15.41 9.28
C GLY A 304 -11.67 -16.13 9.68
N GLU A 305 -10.54 -15.80 9.06
CA GLU A 305 -9.24 -16.43 9.34
C GLU A 305 -8.44 -15.65 10.40
N PRO A 306 -8.14 -16.23 11.59
CA PRO A 306 -7.54 -15.50 12.71
C PRO A 306 -6.20 -14.82 12.39
N GLU A 307 -5.31 -15.44 11.62
CA GLU A 307 -4.01 -14.86 11.27
C GLU A 307 -4.13 -13.69 10.27
N ILE A 308 -5.11 -13.75 9.36
CA ILE A 308 -5.40 -12.64 8.44
C ILE A 308 -6.01 -11.48 9.23
N LYS A 309 -6.99 -11.77 10.11
CA LYS A 309 -7.61 -10.78 10.98
C LYS A 309 -6.58 -10.09 11.88
N LYS A 310 -5.64 -10.83 12.47
CA LYS A 310 -4.53 -10.25 13.24
C LYS A 310 -3.69 -9.29 12.41
N GLY A 311 -3.42 -9.65 11.15
CA GLY A 311 -2.76 -8.76 10.19
C GLY A 311 -3.54 -7.47 9.92
N LEU A 312 -4.87 -7.56 9.81
CA LEU A 312 -5.79 -6.44 9.63
C LEU A 312 -5.80 -5.51 10.85
N ASP A 313 -5.98 -6.08 12.04
CA ASP A 313 -5.99 -5.36 13.32
C ASP A 313 -4.65 -4.61 13.51
N GLU A 314 -3.52 -5.24 13.16
CA GLU A 314 -2.20 -4.58 13.17
C GLU A 314 -2.15 -3.41 12.17
N LEU A 315 -2.49 -3.63 10.90
CA LEU A 315 -2.34 -2.61 9.85
C LEU A 315 -3.24 -1.38 10.06
N THR A 316 -4.41 -1.58 10.67
CA THR A 316 -5.38 -0.51 10.99
C THR A 316 -5.03 0.25 12.28
N SER A 317 -4.17 -0.30 13.13
CA SER A 317 -3.74 0.35 14.37
C SER A 317 -2.96 1.65 14.11
N LEU A 318 -3.20 2.67 14.95
CA LEU A 318 -2.43 3.91 14.94
C LEU A 318 -0.94 3.66 15.23
N ASP A 319 -0.64 2.68 16.08
CA ASP A 319 0.72 2.26 16.37
C ASP A 319 1.45 1.84 15.09
N TRP A 320 0.87 0.93 14.32
CA TRP A 320 1.49 0.51 13.06
C TRP A 320 1.65 1.67 12.07
N LYS A 321 0.61 2.48 11.91
CA LYS A 321 0.60 3.60 10.96
C LYS A 321 1.66 4.67 11.31
N TYR A 322 1.85 5.01 12.58
CA TYR A 322 2.61 6.20 12.98
C TYR A 322 3.84 5.92 13.85
N THR A 323 3.83 4.95 14.77
CA THR A 323 4.95 4.72 15.72
C THR A 323 6.12 3.97 15.10
N GLN A 324 5.91 3.43 13.90
CA GLN A 324 6.96 2.88 13.04
C GLN A 324 7.84 3.94 12.36
N THR A 325 7.51 5.23 12.54
CA THR A 325 8.24 6.34 11.93
C THR A 325 9.64 6.47 12.54
N PRO A 326 10.72 6.46 11.72
CA PRO A 326 12.06 6.73 12.22
C PRO A 326 12.17 8.15 12.80
N GLN A 327 13.23 8.40 13.58
CA GLN A 327 13.43 9.71 14.20
C GLN A 327 13.47 10.82 13.15
N PHE A 328 12.81 11.95 13.46
CA PHE A 328 12.82 13.15 12.64
C PHE A 328 12.75 14.41 13.50
N THR A 329 13.08 15.55 12.89
CA THR A 329 12.87 16.88 13.46
C THR A 329 11.92 17.67 12.58
N PHE A 330 11.09 18.50 13.21
CA PHE A 330 10.33 19.57 12.58
C PHE A 330 10.88 20.90 13.13
N SER A 331 11.23 21.84 12.27
CA SER A 331 11.74 23.14 12.71
C SER A 331 11.34 24.28 11.77
N THR A 332 10.93 25.40 12.35
CA THR A 332 10.60 26.65 11.63
C THR A 332 11.80 27.55 11.38
N TYR A 333 13.00 27.13 11.78
CA TYR A 333 14.26 27.83 11.54
C TYR A 333 15.37 26.85 11.12
N PRO A 334 16.48 27.35 10.53
CA PRO A 334 17.66 26.54 10.30
C PRO A 334 18.26 26.03 11.61
N ILE A 335 18.67 24.77 11.66
CA ILE A 335 19.38 24.16 12.79
C ILE A 335 20.70 23.59 12.30
N GLU A 336 21.64 23.30 13.20
CA GLU A 336 22.97 22.77 12.83
C GLU A 336 22.87 21.50 11.95
N ASP A 337 21.99 20.57 12.32
CA ASP A 337 21.75 19.32 11.59
C ASP A 337 20.98 19.50 10.25
N ASP A 338 20.37 20.67 10.04
CA ASP A 338 19.58 21.01 8.86
C ASP A 338 19.61 22.53 8.56
N PRO A 339 20.67 23.01 7.90
CA PRO A 339 20.91 24.44 7.67
C PRO A 339 20.05 25.04 6.55
N ARG A 340 19.12 24.26 5.96
CA ARG A 340 18.23 24.76 4.91
C ARG A 340 17.42 25.95 5.45
N GLU A 341 17.23 26.98 4.62
CA GLU A 341 16.30 28.07 4.92
C GLU A 341 14.85 27.57 4.99
N ARG A 342 14.05 28.15 5.87
CA ARG A 342 12.64 27.77 6.06
C ARG A 342 11.72 28.79 5.40
N PRO A 343 10.56 28.36 4.87
CA PRO A 343 9.55 29.32 4.42
C PRO A 343 9.11 30.23 5.57
N PRO A 344 8.75 31.49 5.29
CA PRO A 344 8.34 32.43 6.31
C PRO A 344 7.08 31.94 7.03
N LEU A 345 7.02 32.22 8.33
CA LEU A 345 5.82 31.98 9.13
C LEU A 345 4.69 32.92 8.70
N PRO A 346 3.42 32.57 9.00
CA PRO A 346 2.30 33.49 8.84
C PRO A 346 2.62 34.87 9.44
N PRO A 347 2.30 35.98 8.75
CA PRO A 347 2.66 37.33 9.18
C PRO A 347 1.94 37.77 10.46
N THR A 348 0.92 37.03 10.86
CA THR A 348 0.15 37.22 12.07
C THR A 348 0.88 36.68 13.32
N LEU A 349 1.85 35.78 13.14
CA LEU A 349 2.74 35.32 14.22
C LEU A 349 3.90 36.30 14.44
N PRO A 350 4.34 36.51 15.70
CA PRO A 350 5.53 37.29 16.00
C PRO A 350 6.76 36.77 15.22
N PRO A 351 7.63 37.64 14.65
CA PRO A 351 8.85 37.21 13.94
C PRO A 351 9.84 36.42 14.80
N SER A 352 9.75 36.61 16.12
CA SER A 352 10.48 35.85 17.16
C SER A 352 9.98 34.42 17.35
N THR A 353 8.86 34.04 16.74
CA THR A 353 8.28 32.69 16.89
C THR A 353 9.26 31.62 16.40
N ARG A 354 9.51 30.64 17.27
CA ARG A 354 10.36 29.48 17.00
C ARG A 354 9.61 28.23 17.40
N VAL A 355 9.59 27.24 16.51
CA VAL A 355 9.03 25.92 16.78
C VAL A 355 10.07 24.90 16.37
N PHE A 356 10.45 24.05 17.32
CA PHE A 356 11.27 22.87 17.10
C PHE A 356 10.64 21.69 17.82
N LEU A 357 10.55 20.56 17.12
CA LEU A 357 10.14 19.26 17.66
C LEU A 357 11.14 18.21 17.20
N ARG A 358 11.58 17.34 18.09
CA ARG A 358 12.28 16.10 17.76
C ARG A 358 11.39 14.94 18.18
N CYS A 359 11.09 14.08 17.22
CA CYS A 359 10.17 12.96 17.42
C CYS A 359 10.89 11.63 17.16
N LYS A 360 10.58 10.61 17.95
CA LYS A 360 11.06 9.23 17.78
C LYS A 360 9.93 8.26 18.08
N HIS A 361 9.69 7.29 17.20
CA HIS A 361 8.55 6.36 17.30
C HIS A 361 7.20 7.05 17.46
N GLY A 362 7.05 8.20 16.78
CA GLY A 362 5.84 9.03 16.86
C GLY A 362 5.67 9.83 18.16
N ALA A 363 6.54 9.67 19.17
CA ALA A 363 6.52 10.45 20.41
C ALA A 363 7.46 11.66 20.33
N ILE A 364 7.08 12.78 20.93
CA ILE A 364 7.91 13.97 21.09
C ILE A 364 8.92 13.70 22.21
N ILE A 365 10.22 13.75 21.90
CA ILE A 365 11.31 13.54 22.87
C ILE A 365 12.04 14.83 23.23
N GLU A 366 11.87 15.87 22.43
CA GLU A 366 12.45 17.19 22.64
C GLU A 366 11.58 18.22 21.93
N SER A 367 11.35 19.37 22.54
CA SER A 367 10.65 20.48 21.90
C SER A 367 11.18 21.81 22.42
N HIS A 368 11.26 22.79 21.51
CA HIS A 368 11.59 24.18 21.85
C HIS A 368 10.58 25.06 21.12
N ILE A 369 9.58 25.56 21.84
CA ILE A 369 8.52 26.42 21.29
C ILE A 369 8.49 27.72 22.08
N SER A 370 8.65 28.84 21.39
CA SER A 370 8.60 30.18 21.98
C SER A 370 8.05 31.20 21.00
N THR A 371 7.50 32.28 21.53
CA THR A 371 7.02 33.45 20.76
C THR A 371 7.68 34.75 21.18
N SER A 372 8.36 34.77 22.33
CA SER A 372 9.04 35.97 22.85
C SER A 372 10.35 36.27 22.11
N ASP A 373 10.66 37.56 21.96
CA ASP A 373 11.94 38.07 21.47
C ASP A 373 13.00 38.19 22.57
N ASP A 374 12.58 38.28 23.84
CA ASP A 374 13.47 38.20 24.99
C ASP A 374 14.03 36.78 25.17
N PRO A 375 15.36 36.58 25.12
CA PRO A 375 15.97 35.25 25.25
C PRO A 375 15.64 34.53 26.57
N ALA A 376 15.52 35.27 27.67
CA ALA A 376 15.21 34.68 28.97
C ALA A 376 13.78 34.13 29.01
N GLU A 377 12.81 34.94 28.58
CA GLU A 377 11.42 34.48 28.48
C GLU A 377 11.25 33.39 27.41
N ALA A 378 11.91 33.49 26.25
CA ALA A 378 11.86 32.46 25.21
C ALA A 378 12.36 31.09 25.72
N SER A 379 13.45 31.08 26.48
CA SER A 379 13.95 29.85 27.14
C SER A 379 12.99 29.30 28.19
N SER A 380 12.32 30.19 28.93
CA SER A 380 11.32 29.82 29.94
C SER A 380 10.07 29.22 29.28
N GLN A 381 9.55 29.87 28.23
CA GLN A 381 8.46 29.36 27.39
C GLN A 381 8.77 27.97 26.82
N ALA A 382 9.93 27.81 26.20
CA ALA A 382 10.35 26.54 25.62
C ALA A 382 10.39 25.42 26.68
N SER A 383 10.91 25.70 27.87
CA SER A 383 11.00 24.72 28.96
C SER A 383 9.61 24.29 29.46
N ARG A 384 8.70 25.25 29.68
CA ARG A 384 7.31 24.97 30.13
C ARG A 384 6.53 24.18 29.09
N VAL A 385 6.68 24.52 27.81
CA VAL A 385 6.01 23.79 26.72
C VAL A 385 6.60 22.38 26.57
N HIS A 386 7.91 22.23 26.72
CA HIS A 386 8.55 20.92 26.65
C HIS A 386 8.07 19.97 27.75
N GLU A 387 7.97 20.44 28.99
CA GLU A 387 7.44 19.64 30.10
C GLU A 387 6.04 19.06 29.79
N ALA A 388 5.19 19.82 29.11
CA ALA A 388 3.84 19.38 28.74
C ALA A 388 3.81 18.46 27.51
N LEU A 389 4.73 18.63 26.55
CA LEU A 389 4.76 17.85 25.30
C LEU A 389 5.57 16.57 25.37
N ASN A 390 6.53 16.47 26.30
CA ASN A 390 7.45 15.35 26.36
C ASN A 390 6.72 14.03 26.55
N GLY A 391 7.00 13.06 25.67
CA GLY A 391 6.38 11.73 25.67
C GLY A 391 5.01 11.66 24.98
N LEU A 392 4.40 12.78 24.59
CA LEU A 392 3.14 12.76 23.85
C LEU A 392 3.34 12.26 22.42
N HIS A 393 2.40 11.45 21.94
CA HIS A 393 2.41 10.94 20.58
C HIS A 393 1.81 11.95 19.61
N LEU A 394 2.60 12.40 18.64
CA LEU A 394 2.23 13.47 17.71
C LEU A 394 0.96 13.15 16.92
N HIS A 395 0.77 11.89 16.53
CA HIS A 395 -0.41 11.45 15.79
C HIS A 395 -1.68 11.41 16.65
N ALA A 396 -1.57 11.38 17.98
CA ALA A 396 -2.70 11.39 18.89
C ALA A 396 -3.14 12.82 19.26
N MET A 397 -2.29 13.83 19.01
CA MET A 397 -2.55 15.21 19.41
C MET A 397 -3.61 15.88 18.53
N GLN A 398 -4.66 16.38 19.16
CA GLN A 398 -5.71 17.19 18.53
C GLN A 398 -5.38 18.68 18.54
N GLN A 399 -6.02 19.43 17.65
CA GLN A 399 -5.92 20.90 17.60
C GLN A 399 -6.30 21.56 18.94
N SER A 400 -7.35 21.07 19.60
CA SER A 400 -7.78 21.55 20.93
C SER A 400 -6.74 21.31 22.02
N GLN A 401 -5.99 20.20 21.95
CA GLN A 401 -4.92 19.89 22.88
C GLN A 401 -3.70 20.79 22.64
N TRP A 402 -3.36 21.05 21.38
CA TRP A 402 -2.33 22.04 21.03
C TRP A 402 -2.70 23.42 21.53
N ASP A 403 -3.93 23.88 21.29
CA ASP A 403 -4.44 25.17 21.77
C ASP A 403 -4.33 25.26 23.29
N SER A 404 -4.83 24.25 24.01
CA SER A 404 -4.82 24.24 25.47
C SER A 404 -3.41 24.24 26.05
N ILE A 405 -2.49 23.43 25.52
CA ILE A 405 -1.10 23.34 26.02
C ILE A 405 -0.36 24.65 25.74
N LEU A 406 -0.48 25.19 24.53
CA LEU A 406 0.23 26.40 24.15
C LEU A 406 -0.31 27.63 24.89
N LEU A 407 -1.63 27.69 25.14
CA LEU A 407 -2.26 28.78 25.90
C LEU A 407 -1.76 28.81 27.35
N ASP A 408 -1.75 27.65 28.01
CA ASP A 408 -1.32 27.49 29.40
C ASP A 408 0.19 27.75 29.57
N ARG A 409 1.02 27.35 28.61
CA ARG A 409 2.48 27.32 28.78
C ARG A 409 3.23 28.51 28.20
N LEU A 410 2.72 29.14 27.14
CA LEU A 410 3.38 30.31 26.53
C LEU A 410 3.10 31.61 27.29
N GLY A 411 1.94 31.75 27.94
CA GLY A 411 1.55 32.98 28.63
C GLY A 411 1.43 34.21 27.71
N THR A 412 1.17 33.97 26.41
CA THR A 412 1.01 35.01 25.37
C THR A 412 -0.46 35.20 25.02
N ASP A 413 -0.77 36.19 24.18
CA ASP A 413 -2.14 36.41 23.67
C ASP A 413 -2.72 35.14 23.05
N ALA A 414 -3.98 34.85 23.38
CA ALA A 414 -4.75 33.72 22.88
C ALA A 414 -4.87 33.74 21.35
N SER A 415 -4.87 34.93 20.72
CA SER A 415 -4.87 35.07 19.26
C SER A 415 -3.62 34.42 18.63
N VAL A 416 -2.44 34.75 19.15
CA VAL A 416 -1.14 34.22 18.72
C VAL A 416 -1.06 32.72 18.96
N VAL A 417 -1.57 32.24 20.10
CA VAL A 417 -1.62 30.80 20.42
C VAL A 417 -2.46 30.04 19.39
N HIS A 418 -3.67 30.52 19.13
CA HIS A 418 -4.59 29.86 18.19
C HIS A 418 -3.99 29.80 16.78
N GLU A 419 -3.34 30.87 16.33
CA GLU A 419 -2.68 30.89 15.03
C GLU A 419 -1.46 29.96 14.96
N LEU A 420 -0.64 29.91 16.02
CA LEU A 420 0.52 29.05 16.10
C LEU A 420 0.10 27.59 16.07
N SER A 421 -0.92 27.26 16.86
CA SER A 421 -1.51 25.93 16.90
C SER A 421 -2.09 25.55 15.54
N ASN A 422 -2.85 26.43 14.89
CA ASN A 422 -3.42 26.20 13.55
C ASN A 422 -2.31 26.00 12.50
N PHE A 423 -1.21 26.75 12.59
CA PHE A 423 -0.03 26.53 11.76
C PHE A 423 0.56 25.13 11.98
N ILE A 424 0.79 24.74 13.23
CA ILE A 424 1.33 23.41 13.57
C ILE A 424 0.38 22.31 13.08
N GLY A 425 -0.93 22.43 13.32
CA GLY A 425 -1.94 21.49 12.88
C GLY A 425 -2.00 21.34 11.37
N LYS A 426 -1.97 22.46 10.63
CA LYS A 426 -1.87 22.48 9.16
C LYS A 426 -0.64 21.75 8.63
N LYS A 427 0.50 21.89 9.29
CA LYS A 427 1.75 21.24 8.86
C LYS A 427 1.77 19.75 9.23
N LEU A 428 1.37 19.40 10.44
CA LEU A 428 1.49 18.04 10.97
C LEU A 428 0.24 17.18 10.76
N GLY A 429 -0.78 17.74 10.12
CA GLY A 429 -2.02 17.06 9.79
C GLY A 429 -2.92 16.85 11.00
N CYS A 430 -2.92 17.75 11.97
CA CYS A 430 -3.95 17.80 13.02
C CYS A 430 -5.09 18.70 12.50
N PRO A 431 -6.31 18.18 12.31
CA PRO A 431 -7.47 18.95 11.85
C PRO A 431 -8.03 19.82 12.97
#